data_AF-A0A957U867-F1
#
_entry.id   AF-A0A957U867-F1
#
_cell.length_a   1.000
_cell.length_b   1.000
_cell.length_c   1.000
_cell.angle_alpha   90.00
_cell.angle_beta   90.00
_cell.angle_gamma   90.00
#
_symmetry.space_group_name_H-M   'P 1'
#
loop_
_entity.id
_entity.type
_entity.pdbx_description
1 polymer ?
#
loop_
_entity_poly.entity_id
_entity_poly.type
_entity_poly.pdbx_seq_one_letter_code
_entity_poly.pdbx_strand_id
1 'polypeptide(L)' 'MAATVLVDTNVILDILTDDPVWAEWAIGQLERLATSARLAINPIIYSELAVGFTAPDELD' A
#
# COMPACT_ATOMS: atom_id res chain seq x y z
N MET A 1 -22.14 -6.56 1.22
CA MET A 1 -21.02 -5.77 1.76
C MET A 1 -19.83 -5.99 0.86
N ALA A 2 -19.12 -4.95 0.43
CA ALA A 2 -17.88 -5.13 -0.34
C ALA A 2 -16.82 -5.80 0.54
N ALA A 3 -16.06 -6.74 -0.01
CA ALA A 3 -14.94 -7.35 0.70
C ALA A 3 -13.90 -6.28 1.07
N THR A 4 -13.20 -6.47 2.18
CA THR A 4 -12.04 -5.64 2.54
C THR A 4 -10.78 -6.43 2.24
N VAL A 5 -9.85 -5.82 1.51
CA VAL A 5 -8.53 -6.38 1.21
C VAL A 5 -7.51 -5.61 2.04
N LEU A 6 -6.74 -6.35 2.84
CA LEU A 6 -5.59 -5.81 3.55
C LEU A 6 -4.42 -5.72 2.56
N VAL A 7 -3.84 -4.53 2.41
CA VAL A 7 -2.68 -4.28 1.55
C VAL A 7 -1.43 -4.35 2.42
N ASP A 8 -0.50 -5.22 2.06
CA ASP A 8 0.75 -5.42 2.78
C ASP A 8 1.78 -4.32 2.47
N THR A 9 2.75 -4.13 3.35
CA THR A 9 3.77 -3.08 3.24
C THR A 9 4.58 -3.19 1.96
N ASN A 10 4.93 -4.41 1.53
CA ASN A 10 5.75 -4.62 0.33
C ASN A 10 5.09 -4.03 -0.93
N VAL A 11 3.78 -4.23 -1.10
CA VAL A 11 3.02 -3.68 -2.25
C VAL A 11 3.06 -2.16 -2.27
N ILE A 12 3.05 -1.53 -1.09
CA ILE A 12 3.11 -0.08 -0.96
C ILE A 12 4.54 0.41 -1.23
N LEU A 13 5.55 -0.28 -0.70
CA LEU A 13 6.96 0.05 -0.92
C LEU A 13 7.33 -0.05 -2.41
N ASP A 14 6.88 -1.08 -3.12
CA ASP A 14 7.15 -1.25 -4.55
C ASP A 14 6.75 0.00 -5.34
N ILE A 15 5.65 0.67 -4.94
CA ILE A 15 5.17 1.92 -5.55
C ILE A 15 5.98 3.13 -5.07
N LEU A 16 6.20 3.26 -3.75
CA LEU A 16 6.90 4.41 -3.18
C LEU A 16 8.37 4.50 -3.60
N THR A 17 9.01 3.37 -3.84
CA THR A 17 10.43 3.29 -4.25
C THR A 17 10.62 3.18 -5.76
N ASP A 18 9.54 3.22 -6.55
CA ASP A 18 9.57 3.00 -8.00
C ASP A 18 10.33 1.71 -8.36
N ASP A 19 9.94 0.59 -7.73
CA ASP A 19 10.60 -0.70 -7.97
C ASP A 19 10.44 -1.11 -9.44
N PRO A 20 11.55 -1.31 -10.18
CA PRO A 20 11.50 -1.51 -11.63
C PRO A 20 10.88 -2.84 -12.07
N VAL A 21 10.64 -3.76 -11.13
CA VAL A 21 10.04 -5.07 -11.38
C VAL A 21 8.58 -5.10 -10.92
N TRP A 22 8.28 -4.46 -9.80
CA TRP A 22 7.01 -4.66 -9.09
C TRP A 22 6.07 -3.46 -9.07
N ALA A 23 6.55 -2.23 -9.31
CA ALA A 23 5.72 -1.04 -9.22
C ALA A 23 4.48 -1.10 -10.14
N GLU A 24 4.67 -1.43 -11.42
CA GLU A 24 3.57 -1.51 -12.39
C GLU A 24 2.56 -2.61 -12.02
N TRP A 25 3.07 -3.75 -11.53
CA TRP A 25 2.20 -4.84 -11.09
C TRP A 25 1.38 -4.45 -9.85
N ALA A 26 2.02 -3.81 -8.85
CA ALA A 26 1.38 -3.37 -7.63
C ALA A 26 0.26 -2.37 -7.92
N ILE A 27 0.55 -1.35 -8.73
CA ILE A 27 -0.45 -0.36 -9.20
C ILE A 27 -1.64 -1.07 -9.85
N GLY A 28 -1.38 -1.97 -10.81
CA GLY A 28 -2.43 -2.71 -11.50
C GLY A 28 -3.31 -3.57 -10.57
N GLN A 29 -2.74 -4.15 -9.51
CA GLN A 29 -3.54 -4.89 -8.51
C GLN A 29 -4.42 -3.95 -7.69
N LEU A 30 -3.88 -2.83 -7.23
CA LEU A 30 -4.63 -1.86 -6.43
C LEU A 30 -5.77 -1.23 -7.23
N GLU A 31 -5.52 -0.82 -8.47
CA GLU A 31 -6.54 -0.29 -9.38
C GLU A 31 -7.66 -1.30 -9.61
N ARG A 32 -7.30 -2.55 -9.94
CA ARG A 32 -8.27 -3.63 -10.17
C ARG A 32 -9.12 -3.89 -8.93
N LEU A 33 -8.51 -3.97 -7.74
CA LEU A 33 -9.22 -4.29 -6.50
C LEU A 33 -10.06 -3.12 -6.00
N ALA A 34 -9.62 -1.88 -6.19
CA ALA A 34 -10.37 -0.68 -5.81
C ALA A 34 -11.75 -0.59 -6.49
N THR A 35 -11.93 -1.25 -7.65
CA THR A 35 -13.24 -1.32 -8.33
C THR A 35 -14.29 -2.17 -7.61
N SER A 36 -13.88 -3.09 -6.72
CA SER A 36 -14.76 -4.12 -6.16
C SER A 36 -14.58 -4.40 -4.66
N ALA A 37 -13.55 -3.83 -4.04
CA ALA A 37 -13.20 -4.04 -2.64
C ALA A 37 -12.75 -2.73 -1.97
N ARG A 38 -12.89 -2.67 -0.65
CA ARG A 38 -12.24 -1.64 0.16
C ARG A 38 -10.80 -2.05 0.41
N LEU A 39 -9.86 -1.19 0.02
CA LEU A 39 -8.45 -1.36 0.37
C LEU A 39 -8.21 -0.78 1.76
N ALA A 40 -7.45 -1.48 2.59
CA ALA A 40 -7.11 -1.06 3.94
C ALA A 40 -5.69 -1.46 4.30
N ILE A 41 -5.09 -0.70 5.22
CA ILE A 41 -3.89 -1.08 5.95
C ILE A 41 -4.24 -1.18 7.44
N ASN A 42 -3.41 -1.87 8.22
CA ASN A 42 -3.55 -1.94 9.67
C ASN A 42 -2.41 -1.16 10.36
N PRO A 43 -2.47 -0.97 11.70
CA PRO A 43 -1.42 -0.24 12.42
C PRO A 43 -0.02 -0.87 12.35
N ILE A 44 0.10 -2.18 12.11
CA ILE A 44 1.40 -2.86 11.97
C ILE A 44 2.02 -2.46 10.62
N ILE A 45 1.26 -2.58 9.52
CA ILE A 45 1.67 -2.14 8.18
C ILE A 45 2.02 -0.65 8.17
N TYR A 46 1.19 0.18 8.81
CA TYR A 46 1.49 1.61 8.97
C TYR A 46 2.82 1.85 9.69
N SER A 47 3.09 1.10 10.75
CA SER A 47 4.35 1.24 11.51
C SER A 47 5.57 0.84 10.70
N GLU A 48 5.46 -0.15 9.81
CA GLU A 48 6.55 -0.55 8.92
C GLU A 48 6.87 0.54 7.89
N LEU A 49 5.84 1.16 7.31
CA LEU A 49 6.01 2.31 6.42
C LEU A 49 6.66 3.48 7.14
N ALA A 50 6.26 3.74 8.39
CA ALA A 50 6.75 4.87 9.17
C ALA A 50 8.25 4.86 9.46
N VAL A 51 8.92 3.72 9.39
CA VAL A 51 10.40 3.65 9.51
C VAL A 51 11.10 4.34 8.33
N GLY A 52 10.46 4.40 7.16
CA GLY A 52 10.99 5.06 5.96
C GLY A 52 10.81 6.58 5.94
N PHE A 53 10.00 7.13 6.84
CA PHE A 53 9.65 8.54 6.89
C PHE A 53 10.18 9.18 8.18
N THR A 54 10.63 10.43 8.08
CA THR A 54 11.31 11.08 9.21
C THR A 54 10.31 11.81 10.12
N ALA A 55 9.09 12.04 9.62
CA ALA A 55 8.01 12.72 10.33
C ALA A 55 6.66 12.02 10.10
N PRO A 56 5.79 11.89 11.13
CA PRO A 56 4.47 11.26 11.00
C PRO A 56 3.57 11.91 9.93
N ASP A 57 3.78 13.21 9.71
CA ASP A 57 3.07 14.08 8.77
C ASP A 57 3.40 13.81 7.29
N GLU A 58 4.31 12.88 6.99
CA GLU A 58 4.57 12.38 5.62
C GLU A 58 3.68 11.19 5.24
N LEU A 59 2.88 10.65 6.17
CA LEU A 59 2.04 9.44 5.99
C LEU A 59 0.52 9.68 6.01
N ASP A 60 0.09 10.91 6.30
CA ASP A 60 -1.33 11.31 6.43
C ASP A 60 -1.98 11.75 5.10
#